data_AF-A0A7K0RH58-F1
#
_entry.id   AF-A0A7K0RH58-F1
#
_cell.length_a   1.000
_cell.length_b   1.000
_cell.length_c   1.000
_cell.angle_alpha   90.00
_cell.angle_beta   90.00
_cell.angle_gamma   90.00
#
_symmetry.space_group_name_H-M   'P 1'
#
loop_
_entity.id
_entity.type
_entity.pdbx_description
1 polymer ?
#
loop_
_entity_poly.entity_id
_entity_poly.type
_entity_poly.pdbx_seq_one_letter_code
_entity_poly.pdbx_strand_id
1 'polypeptide(L)'
;MSNAPGPNDSALAQAIQRVSSDTRGLIQDQVDLAKLELQQKATVFGRGTVIAIAAGVFLIGALLLIIEGASWLAWYLFFPNDTFFWGFFLMAFLLIVCAVLAGLLAAKMLKKAKVPVPDQALAAARQTQAVISEEARLTSEQVRDAVVLPEEDR
;
A
#
# COMPACT_ATOMS: atom_id res chain seq x y z
N MET A 1 -56.14 -8.50 20.45
CA MET A 1 -55.28 -9.09 21.50
C MET A 1 -53.88 -8.56 21.27
N SER A 2 -53.41 -7.67 22.16
CA SER A 2 -52.08 -7.07 22.11
C SER A 2 -51.05 -8.12 22.53
N ASN A 3 -50.17 -8.53 21.62
CA ASN A 3 -49.05 -9.41 21.95
C ASN A 3 -47.85 -8.53 22.31
N ALA A 4 -47.73 -8.16 23.59
CA ALA A 4 -46.54 -7.47 24.09
C ALA A 4 -45.39 -8.50 24.19
N PRO A 5 -44.17 -8.20 23.73
CA PRO A 5 -43.03 -9.12 23.83
C PRO A 5 -42.78 -9.53 25.27
N GLY A 6 -42.50 -10.82 25.52
CA GLY A 6 -42.18 -11.31 26.85
C GLY A 6 -40.80 -10.81 27.32
N PRO A 7 -40.49 -10.84 28.64
CA PRO A 7 -39.20 -10.41 29.19
C PRO A 7 -37.98 -11.01 28.47
N ASN A 8 -38.11 -12.26 28.01
CA ASN A 8 -37.08 -13.02 27.33
C ASN A 8 -36.78 -12.48 25.91
N ASP A 9 -37.80 -12.01 25.18
CA ASP A 9 -37.65 -11.43 23.84
C ASP A 9 -36.88 -10.10 23.92
N SER A 10 -37.14 -9.33 24.98
CA SER A 10 -36.43 -8.07 25.24
C SER A 10 -34.96 -8.26 25.63
N ALA A 11 -34.63 -9.35 26.34
CA ALA A 11 -33.27 -9.68 26.74
C ALA A 11 -32.44 -10.16 25.54
N LEU A 12 -33.03 -10.99 24.67
CA LEU A 12 -32.41 -11.43 23.42
C LEU A 12 -32.16 -10.25 22.46
N ALA A 13 -33.15 -9.36 22.32
CA ALA A 13 -33.00 -8.15 21.51
C ALA A 13 -31.85 -7.26 22.02
N GLN A 14 -31.73 -7.09 23.34
CA GLN A 14 -30.62 -6.34 23.96
C GLN A 14 -29.26 -7.01 23.77
N ALA A 15 -29.17 -8.34 23.86
CA ALA A 15 -27.94 -9.07 23.63
C ALA A 15 -27.45 -8.94 22.17
N ILE A 16 -28.36 -9.09 21.21
CA ILE A 16 -28.06 -8.91 19.78
C ILE A 16 -27.62 -7.45 19.52
N GLN A 17 -28.32 -6.48 20.11
CA GLN A 17 -27.95 -5.06 20.00
C GLN A 17 -26.53 -4.81 20.52
N ARG A 18 -26.17 -5.40 21.66
CA ARG A 18 -24.87 -5.24 22.29
C ARG A 18 -23.75 -5.87 21.45
N VAL A 19 -23.92 -7.12 21.01
CA VAL A 19 -22.96 -7.79 20.12
C VAL A 19 -22.77 -7.03 18.82
N SER A 20 -23.86 -6.53 18.22
CA SER A 20 -23.81 -5.70 17.00
C SER A 20 -23.04 -4.40 17.20
N SER A 21 -23.30 -3.71 18.32
CA SER A 21 -22.59 -2.48 18.70
C SER A 21 -21.09 -2.73 18.93
N ASP A 22 -20.74 -3.75 19.71
CA ASP A 22 -19.37 -4.08 20.06
C ASP A 22 -18.58 -4.50 18.81
N THR A 23 -19.19 -5.30 17.94
CA THR A 23 -18.60 -5.70 16.65
C THR A 23 -18.36 -4.50 15.74
N ARG A 24 -19.30 -3.54 15.70
CA ARG A 24 -19.16 -2.31 14.91
C ARG A 24 -17.99 -1.46 15.40
N GLY A 25 -17.77 -1.39 16.71
CA GLY A 25 -16.61 -0.73 17.32
C GLY A 25 -15.30 -1.38 16.87
N LEU A 26 -15.18 -2.71 16.98
CA LEU A 26 -13.99 -3.45 16.55
C LEU A 26 -13.66 -3.26 15.06
N ILE A 27 -14.68 -3.26 14.20
CA ILE A 27 -14.49 -3.00 12.76
C ILE A 27 -13.95 -1.58 12.54
N GLN A 28 -14.47 -0.59 13.26
CA GLN A 28 -13.99 0.78 13.16
C GLN A 28 -12.54 0.92 13.61
N ASP A 29 -12.15 0.27 14.71
CA ASP A 29 -10.77 0.28 15.20
C ASP A 29 -9.79 -0.30 14.17
N GLN A 30 -10.16 -1.39 13.50
CA GLN A 30 -9.35 -1.99 12.43
C GLN A 30 -9.26 -1.09 11.19
N VAL A 31 -10.35 -0.41 10.85
CA VAL A 31 -10.38 0.58 9.77
C VAL A 31 -9.49 1.77 10.11
N ASP A 32 -9.50 2.24 11.34
CA ASP A 32 -8.71 3.38 11.77
C ASP A 32 -7.22 3.03 11.86
N LEU A 33 -6.87 1.83 12.34
CA LEU A 33 -5.51 1.30 12.22
C LEU A 33 -5.06 1.20 10.76
N ALA A 34 -5.91 0.66 9.88
CA ALA A 34 -5.62 0.57 8.45
C ALA A 34 -5.38 1.95 7.83
N LYS A 35 -6.20 2.95 8.16
CA LYS A 35 -6.01 4.33 7.71
C LYS A 35 -4.70 4.91 8.22
N LEU A 36 -4.34 4.68 9.48
CA LEU A 36 -3.08 5.15 10.06
C LEU A 36 -1.87 4.55 9.35
N GLU A 37 -1.86 3.23 9.16
CA GLU A 37 -0.79 2.56 8.42
C GLU A 37 -0.71 3.04 6.97
N LEU A 38 -1.86 3.18 6.32
CA LEU A 38 -1.95 3.66 4.95
C LEU A 38 -1.41 5.08 4.83
N GLN A 39 -1.76 5.99 5.74
CA GLN A 39 -1.25 7.36 5.74
C GLN A 39 0.27 7.41 5.94
N GLN A 40 0.81 6.60 6.85
CA GLN A 40 2.25 6.51 7.07
C GLN A 40 2.99 5.99 5.82
N LYS A 41 2.50 4.90 5.23
CA LYS A 41 3.07 4.31 4.01
C LYS A 41 2.92 5.24 2.80
N ALA A 42 1.76 5.88 2.64
CA ALA A 42 1.48 6.83 1.57
C ALA A 42 2.41 8.05 1.64
N THR A 43 2.71 8.54 2.84
CA THR A 43 3.63 9.65 3.04
C THR A 43 5.05 9.30 2.58
N VAL A 44 5.57 8.14 2.99
CA VAL A 44 6.91 7.68 2.60
C VAL A 44 6.97 7.40 1.10
N PHE A 45 5.95 6.74 0.55
CA PHE A 45 5.83 6.47 -0.87
C PHE A 45 5.79 7.78 -1.69
N GLY A 46 4.93 8.73 -1.30
CA GLY A 46 4.80 10.03 -1.95
C GLY A 46 6.11 10.81 -1.97
N ARG A 47 6.85 10.85 -0.85
CA ARG A 47 8.19 11.46 -0.80
C ARG A 47 9.17 10.77 -1.75
N GLY A 48 9.16 9.42 -1.77
CA GLY A 48 9.99 8.64 -2.71
C GLY A 48 9.67 8.96 -4.17
N THR A 49 8.40 9.12 -4.52
CA THR A 49 7.95 9.49 -5.86
C THR A 49 8.41 10.88 -6.28
N VAL A 50 8.31 11.88 -5.40
CA VAL A 50 8.80 13.23 -5.70
C VAL A 50 10.31 13.22 -5.98
N ILE A 51 11.09 12.49 -5.18
CA ILE A 51 12.54 12.36 -5.40
C ILE A 51 12.84 11.63 -6.72
N ALA A 52 12.05 10.60 -7.07
CA ALA A 52 12.19 9.91 -8.34
C ALA A 52 11.93 10.83 -9.54
N ILE A 53 10.90 11.69 -9.45
CA ILE A 53 10.60 12.70 -10.48
C ILE A 53 11.78 13.68 -10.61
N ALA A 54 12.32 14.16 -9.49
CA ALA A 54 13.49 15.05 -9.51
C ALA A 54 14.71 14.39 -10.19
N ALA A 55 14.95 13.09 -9.93
CA ALA A 55 15.99 12.34 -10.63
C ALA A 55 15.75 12.30 -12.14
N GLY A 56 14.50 12.10 -12.58
CA GLY A 56 14.12 12.17 -14.00
C GLY A 56 14.37 13.54 -14.62
N VAL A 57 14.06 14.63 -13.91
CA VAL A 57 14.33 16.00 -14.36
C VAL A 57 15.83 16.23 -14.57
N PHE A 58 16.68 15.74 -13.66
CA PHE A 58 18.14 15.83 -13.84
C PHE A 58 18.63 15.05 -15.06
N LEU A 59 18.09 13.86 -15.33
CA LEU A 59 18.44 13.09 -16.53
C LEU A 59 18.03 13.81 -17.82
N ILE A 60 16.83 14.41 -17.85
CA ILE A 60 16.36 15.20 -18.99
C ILE A 60 17.30 16.39 -19.21
N GLY A 61 17.65 17.13 -18.15
CA GLY A 61 18.61 18.23 -18.23
C GLY A 61 19.99 17.78 -18.72
N ALA A 62 20.50 16.65 -18.24
CA ALA A 62 21.76 16.08 -18.71
C ALA A 62 21.71 15.72 -20.20
N LEU A 63 20.62 15.10 -20.65
CA LEU A 63 20.43 14.75 -22.06
C LEU A 63 20.43 16.00 -22.96
N LEU A 64 19.74 17.06 -22.55
CA LEU A 64 19.72 18.33 -23.29
C LEU A 64 21.14 18.92 -23.39
N LEU A 65 21.91 18.92 -22.30
CA LEU A 65 23.29 19.41 -22.32
C LEU A 65 24.23 18.52 -23.14
N ILE A 66 24.01 17.20 -23.20
CA ILE A 66 24.77 16.31 -24.09
C ILE A 66 24.48 16.64 -25.56
N ILE A 67 23.22 16.85 -25.91
CA ILE A 67 22.82 17.22 -27.28
C ILE A 67 23.43 18.57 -27.66
N GLU A 68 23.37 19.55 -26.75
CA GLU A 68 23.97 20.88 -26.94
C GLU A 68 25.49 20.78 -27.13
N GLY A 69 26.18 20.09 -26.21
CA GLY A 69 27.63 19.86 -26.29
C GLY A 69 28.04 19.13 -27.56
N ALA A 70 27.26 18.12 -27.98
CA ALA A 70 27.50 17.39 -29.22
C ALA A 70 27.29 18.26 -30.46
N SER A 71 26.31 19.18 -30.43
CA SER A 71 26.07 20.13 -31.52
C SER A 71 27.26 21.08 -31.69
N TRP A 72 27.78 21.64 -30.60
CA TRP A 72 28.97 22.49 -30.64
C TRP A 72 30.25 21.72 -31.02
N LEU A 73 30.41 20.49 -30.53
CA LEU A 73 31.51 19.61 -30.94
C LEU A 73 31.45 19.30 -32.44
N ALA A 74 30.27 19.04 -32.99
CA ALA A 74 30.10 18.81 -34.42
C ALA A 74 30.46 20.06 -35.23
N TRP A 75 30.07 21.25 -34.77
CA TRP A 75 30.45 22.52 -35.41
C TRP A 75 31.97 22.73 -35.41
N TYR A 76 32.64 22.43 -34.29
CA TYR A 76 34.10 22.55 -34.16
C TYR A 76 34.86 21.71 -35.21
N LEU A 77 34.33 20.56 -35.64
CA LEU A 77 34.96 19.73 -36.67
C LEU A 77 35.05 20.42 -38.04
N PHE A 78 34.13 21.33 -38.33
CA PHE A 78 34.14 22.11 -39.57
C PHE A 78 34.86 23.46 -39.39
N PHE A 79 34.78 24.04 -38.20
CA PHE A 79 35.32 25.36 -37.88
C PHE A 79 36.13 25.31 -36.58
N PRO A 80 37.39 24.85 -36.62
CA PRO A 80 38.19 24.71 -35.41
C PRO A 80 38.49 26.08 -34.79
N ASN A 81 37.89 26.34 -33.63
CA ASN A 81 38.08 27.56 -32.85
C ASN A 81 38.30 27.20 -31.36
N ASP A 82 37.34 27.52 -30.49
CA ASP A 82 37.37 27.32 -29.05
C ASP A 82 36.69 26.00 -28.65
N THR A 83 37.10 25.44 -27.52
CA THR A 83 36.60 24.14 -27.03
C THR A 83 35.72 24.26 -25.79
N PHE A 84 34.96 25.35 -25.65
CA PHE A 84 34.07 25.58 -24.49
C PHE A 84 32.97 24.53 -24.37
N PHE A 85 32.67 23.80 -25.44
CA PHE A 85 31.64 22.76 -25.49
C PHE A 85 31.85 21.65 -24.44
N TRP A 86 33.09 21.43 -23.98
CA TRP A 86 33.38 20.52 -22.87
C TRP A 86 32.66 20.89 -21.57
N GLY A 87 32.34 22.17 -21.37
CA GLY A 87 31.53 22.63 -20.24
C GLY A 87 30.14 22.00 -20.20
N PHE A 88 29.49 21.80 -21.35
CA PHE A 88 28.18 21.16 -21.41
C PHE A 88 28.25 19.69 -20.99
N PHE A 89 29.27 18.95 -21.46
CA PHE A 89 29.48 17.56 -21.08
C PHE A 89 29.83 17.40 -19.59
N LEU A 90 30.64 18.30 -19.04
CA LEU A 90 30.94 18.32 -17.60
C LEU A 90 29.68 18.56 -16.76
N MET A 91 28.86 19.53 -17.16
CA MET A 91 27.60 19.82 -16.47
C MET A 91 26.59 18.68 -16.61
N ALA A 92 26.50 18.05 -17.79
CA ALA A 92 25.69 16.86 -17.98
C ALA A 92 26.13 15.71 -17.07
N PHE A 93 27.44 15.48 -16.95
CA PHE A 93 28.00 14.49 -16.03
C PHE A 93 27.60 14.79 -14.58
N LEU A 94 27.69 16.04 -14.13
CA LEU A 94 27.28 16.43 -12.78
C LEU A 94 25.78 16.20 -12.53
N LEU A 95 24.93 16.51 -13.52
CA LEU A 95 23.50 16.24 -13.45
C LEU A 95 23.20 14.73 -13.39
N ILE A 96 23.93 13.91 -14.15
CA ILE A 96 23.82 12.44 -14.08
C ILE A 96 24.20 11.96 -12.70
N VAL A 97 25.27 12.47 -12.09
CA VAL A 97 25.65 12.13 -10.71
C VAL A 97 24.53 12.48 -9.74
N CYS A 98 23.96 13.69 -9.84
CA CYS A 98 22.80 14.09 -9.02
C CYS A 98 21.58 13.17 -9.25
N ALA A 99 21.30 12.80 -10.51
CA ALA A 99 20.21 11.90 -10.85
C ALA A 99 20.40 10.51 -10.25
N VAL A 100 21.62 9.96 -10.31
CA VAL A 100 21.94 8.65 -9.72
C VAL A 100 21.77 8.71 -8.20
N LEU A 101 22.29 9.75 -7.53
CA LEU A 101 22.14 9.90 -6.08
C LEU A 101 20.67 10.03 -5.67
N ALA A 102 19.89 10.86 -6.37
CA ALA A 102 18.46 11.02 -6.13
C ALA A 102 17.70 9.71 -6.42
N GLY A 103 18.01 9.03 -7.53
CA GLY A 103 17.41 7.76 -7.91
C GLY A 103 17.69 6.65 -6.89
N LEU A 104 18.90 6.57 -6.35
CA LEU A 104 19.25 5.64 -5.27
C LEU A 104 18.47 5.95 -3.98
N LEU A 105 18.32 7.22 -3.63
CA LEU A 105 17.54 7.64 -2.48
C LEU A 105 16.05 7.30 -2.65
N ALA A 106 15.48 7.62 -3.81
CA ALA A 106 14.10 7.26 -4.16
C ALA A 106 13.90 5.74 -4.11
N ALA A 107 14.81 4.96 -4.70
CA ALA A 107 14.75 3.50 -4.67
C ALA A 107 14.78 2.95 -3.24
N LYS A 108 15.62 3.51 -2.36
CA LYS A 108 15.65 3.12 -0.94
C LYS A 108 14.32 3.43 -0.23
N MET A 109 13.69 4.56 -0.51
CA MET A 109 12.40 4.94 0.09
C MET A 109 11.25 4.08 -0.44
N LEU A 110 11.16 3.90 -1.75
CA LEU A 110 10.12 3.11 -2.40
C LEU A 110 10.21 1.62 -2.05
N LYS A 111 11.42 1.07 -1.94
CA LYS A 111 11.63 -0.32 -1.47
C LYS A 111 11.14 -0.52 -0.03
N LYS A 112 11.32 0.48 0.84
CA LYS A 112 10.84 0.43 2.23
C LYS A 112 9.32 0.58 2.32
N ALA A 113 8.72 1.39 1.46
CA ALA A 113 7.28 1.62 1.49
C ALA A 113 6.48 0.41 0.99
N LYS A 114 7.01 -0.37 0.02
CA LYS A 114 6.24 -1.31 -0.83
C LYS A 114 4.98 -0.60 -1.40
N VAL A 115 4.13 -1.30 -2.17
CA VAL A 115 2.83 -0.72 -2.55
C VAL A 115 2.12 -0.29 -1.25
N PRO A 116 1.50 0.91 -1.16
CA PRO A 116 0.86 1.37 0.06
C PRO A 116 -0.38 0.52 0.37
N VAL A 117 -0.15 -0.62 1.01
CA VAL A 117 -1.17 -1.54 1.54
C VAL A 117 -1.00 -1.65 3.06
N PRO A 118 -2.09 -1.64 3.84
CA PRO A 118 -2.03 -1.76 5.30
C PRO A 118 -1.80 -3.23 5.70
N ASP A 119 -0.56 -3.57 6.04
CA ASP A 119 -0.15 -4.96 6.30
C ASP A 119 -0.74 -5.51 7.61
N GLN A 120 -0.77 -4.72 8.70
CA GLN A 120 -1.26 -5.20 10.00
C GLN A 120 -2.77 -5.39 9.97
N ALA A 121 -3.51 -4.46 9.36
CA ALA A 121 -4.95 -4.61 9.19
C ALA A 121 -5.30 -5.81 8.31
N LEU A 122 -4.51 -6.07 7.25
CA LEU A 122 -4.71 -7.27 6.42
C LEU A 122 -4.42 -8.56 7.18
N ALA A 123 -3.39 -8.57 8.02
CA ALA A 123 -3.05 -9.71 8.87
C ALA A 123 -4.16 -10.01 9.88
N ALA A 124 -4.68 -8.96 10.55
CA ALA A 124 -5.81 -9.09 11.47
C ALA A 124 -7.07 -9.60 10.76
N ALA A 125 -7.41 -9.05 9.58
CA ALA A 125 -8.54 -9.51 8.80
C ALA A 125 -8.43 -10.99 8.40
N ARG A 126 -7.22 -11.45 8.03
CA ARG A 126 -6.96 -12.87 7.71
C ARG A 126 -7.10 -13.77 8.94
N GLN A 127 -6.65 -13.32 10.11
CA GLN A 127 -6.83 -14.07 11.36
C GLN A 127 -8.31 -14.22 11.71
N THR A 128 -9.09 -13.14 11.64
CA THR A 128 -10.54 -13.19 11.89
C THR A 128 -11.24 -14.12 10.90
N GLN A 129 -10.88 -14.07 9.62
CA GLN A 129 -11.43 -14.98 8.61
C GLN A 129 -11.13 -16.45 8.95
N ALA A 130 -9.90 -16.75 9.38
CA ALA A 130 -9.50 -18.11 9.72
C ALA A 130 -10.32 -18.66 10.90
N VAL A 131 -10.50 -17.87 11.96
CA VAL A 131 -11.32 -18.25 13.13
C VAL A 131 -12.76 -18.53 12.71
N ILE A 132 -13.40 -17.61 11.97
CA ILE A 132 -14.79 -17.79 11.50
C ILE A 132 -14.92 -19.03 10.61
N SER A 133 -13.95 -19.26 9.71
CA SER A 133 -13.99 -20.42 8.81
C SER A 133 -13.87 -21.76 9.56
N GLU A 134 -13.07 -21.80 10.63
CA GLU A 134 -12.91 -23.00 11.44
C GLU A 134 -14.16 -23.27 12.28
N GLU A 135 -14.74 -22.25 12.91
CA GLU A 135 -16.02 -22.39 13.64
C GLU A 135 -17.16 -22.84 12.71
N ALA A 136 -17.23 -22.29 11.49
CA ALA A 136 -18.20 -22.71 10.49
C ALA A 136 -18.02 -24.17 10.08
N ARG A 137 -16.77 -24.64 9.94
CA ARG A 137 -16.46 -26.04 9.64
C ARG A 137 -16.92 -26.97 10.76
N LEU A 138 -16.56 -26.67 12.01
CA LEU A 138 -16.96 -27.45 13.18
C LEU A 138 -18.49 -27.53 13.31
N THR A 139 -19.18 -26.41 13.12
CA THR A 139 -20.65 -26.37 13.14
C THR A 139 -21.24 -27.24 12.02
N SER A 140 -20.65 -27.20 10.82
CA SER A 140 -21.10 -28.03 9.70
C SER A 140 -20.86 -29.53 9.91
N GLU A 141 -19.79 -29.91 10.59
CA GLU A 141 -19.51 -31.29 11.00
C GLU A 141 -20.51 -31.74 12.07
N GLN A 142 -20.79 -30.92 13.08
CA GLN A 142 -21.77 -31.23 14.12
C GLN A 142 -23.19 -31.42 13.55
N VAL A 143 -23.61 -30.56 12.61
CA VAL A 143 -24.91 -30.70 11.92
C VAL A 143 -24.94 -31.96 11.07
N ARG A 144 -23.84 -32.27 10.37
CA ARG A 144 -23.72 -33.50 9.57
C ARG A 144 -23.88 -34.74 10.46
N ASP A 145 -23.18 -34.82 11.57
CA ASP A 145 -23.25 -35.97 12.47
C ASP A 145 -24.65 -36.14 13.09
N ALA A 146 -25.30 -35.03 13.48
CA ALA A 146 -26.66 -35.06 14.01
C ALA A 146 -27.73 -35.47 12.97
N VAL A 147 -27.50 -35.20 11.68
CA VAL A 147 -28.43 -35.53 10.58
C VAL A 147 -28.15 -36.92 9.99
N VAL A 148 -26.90 -37.39 10.03
CA VAL A 148 -26.47 -38.66 9.39
C VAL A 148 -26.67 -39.88 10.30
N LEU A 149 -26.75 -39.72 11.64
CA LEU A 149 -27.07 -40.84 12.54
C LEU A 149 -28.55 -41.24 12.40
N PRO A 150 -28.89 -42.46 11.93
CA PRO A 150 -30.25 -42.94 11.92
C PRO A 150 -30.75 -43.09 13.36
N GLU A 151 -32.04 -42.81 13.59
CA GLU A 151 -32.77 -42.86 14.87
C GLU A 151 -32.67 -44.18 15.69
N GLU A 152 -31.88 -45.17 15.26
CA GLU A 152 -31.92 -46.54 15.80
C GLU A 152 -31.13 -46.75 17.11
N ASP A 153 -30.39 -45.75 17.58
CA ASP A 153 -29.55 -45.84 18.80
C ASP A 153 -29.84 -44.73 19.84
N ARG A 154 -31.07 -44.18 19.85
CA ARG A 154 -31.54 -43.19 20.84
C ARG A 154 -32.47 -43.78 21.89
#